data_AF-A0A1Q6UB53-F1
#
_entry.id   AF-A0A1Q6UB53-F1
#
_cell.length_a   1.000
_cell.length_b   1.000
_cell.length_c   1.000
_cell.angle_alpha   90.00
_cell.angle_beta   90.00
_cell.angle_gamma   90.00
#
_symmetry.space_group_name_H-M   'P 1'
#
loop_
_entity.id
_entity.type
_entity.pdbx_description
1 polymer ?
#
loop_
_entity_poly.entity_id
_entity_poly.type
_entity_poly.pdbx_seq_one_letter_code
_entity_poly.pdbx_strand_id
1 'polypeptide(L)'
;MKLQEKLKLYQETLKKDEPANVFNPRAFIFNSFYYFYHDVSFGKFLAYFLATPLLFALFVLLKATPVAAFFTAVLAVRTVAGFRANIDLKKHMKEFVDEYKDVDFNPQPVVYFSVPLTRLFFASLISFGLYDVYWAYKNWQAVRSCGREYNIIPFCRSWLFGIFFIFPLFLRMKKSFEQTVPVGKGFVFCATAYFLLYIAGAVAGQISNNSDTVTVAMVISDFTLALLSALCLLPIQKAVNRHNQKLSPGNKPLSKFLFGEKITISVSLLLTVLSFVIGYKKESGESFFNQTENMFLTTMYVHEQVYPEICKKHGYEMRRYPEIFRRIFSAERSRIEQTLKSRDISPTEFWNQIPEKYRTKIFARLEQTMLEISRETKAQYPQNLLATVTGLCTYMDENAEQVIRKQISTN
;
A
#
# COMPACT_ATOMS: atom_id res chain seq x y z
N MET A 1 -1.03 -29.54 5.51
CA MET A 1 -1.69 -30.84 5.74
C MET A 1 -0.64 -31.85 5.37
N LYS A 2 -0.32 -32.81 6.24
CA LYS A 2 0.81 -33.73 5.97
C LYS A 2 0.60 -34.42 4.63
N LEU A 3 1.67 -34.70 3.89
CA LEU A 3 1.59 -35.35 2.56
C LEU A 3 0.72 -36.63 2.60
N GLN A 4 0.87 -37.45 3.64
CA GLN A 4 0.07 -38.67 3.84
C GLN A 4 -1.43 -38.39 4.11
N GLU A 5 -1.75 -37.38 4.93
CA GLU A 5 -3.14 -36.95 5.15
C GLU A 5 -3.74 -36.41 3.85
N LYS A 6 -2.97 -35.65 3.09
CA LYS A 6 -3.35 -35.11 1.78
C LYS A 6 -3.59 -36.23 0.77
N LEU A 7 -2.72 -37.24 0.73
CA LEU A 7 -2.87 -38.42 -0.12
C LEU A 7 -4.16 -39.17 0.21
N LYS A 8 -4.39 -39.49 1.49
CA LYS A 8 -5.63 -40.15 1.93
C LYS A 8 -6.87 -39.35 1.57
N LEU A 9 -6.86 -38.04 1.87
CA LEU A 9 -7.95 -37.14 1.52
C LEU A 9 -8.23 -37.14 0.01
N TYR A 10 -7.18 -37.10 -0.81
CA TYR A 10 -7.32 -37.13 -2.26
C TYR A 10 -7.84 -38.47 -2.76
N GLN A 11 -7.37 -39.59 -2.24
CA GLN A 11 -7.90 -40.92 -2.55
C GLN A 11 -9.38 -41.04 -2.17
N GLU A 12 -9.78 -40.62 -0.97
CA GLU A 12 -11.18 -40.63 -0.53
C GLU A 12 -12.07 -39.73 -1.39
N THR A 13 -11.57 -38.54 -1.75
CA THR A 13 -12.33 -37.60 -2.58
C THR A 13 -12.47 -38.12 -4.01
N LEU A 14 -11.41 -38.72 -4.58
CA LEU A 14 -11.47 -39.34 -5.91
C LEU A 14 -12.40 -40.57 -5.94
N LYS A 15 -12.53 -41.31 -4.82
CA LYS A 15 -13.47 -42.43 -4.69
C LYS A 15 -14.94 -42.01 -4.74
N LYS A 16 -15.29 -40.81 -4.28
CA LYS A 16 -16.67 -40.29 -4.34
C LYS A 16 -17.14 -40.01 -5.76
N ASP A 17 -16.21 -39.96 -6.72
CA ASP A 17 -16.41 -39.71 -8.15
C ASP A 17 -17.40 -38.58 -8.49
N GLU A 18 -17.33 -37.50 -7.73
CA GLU A 18 -18.18 -36.34 -7.97
C GLU A 18 -17.92 -35.73 -9.37
N PRO A 19 -18.97 -35.19 -10.03
CA PRO A 19 -18.85 -34.58 -11.34
C PRO A 19 -17.98 -33.32 -11.29
N ALA A 20 -16.92 -33.31 -12.09
CA ALA A 20 -15.96 -32.20 -12.12
C ALA A 20 -16.36 -31.04 -13.05
N ASN A 21 -17.38 -31.24 -13.89
CA ASN A 21 -17.88 -30.25 -14.87
C ASN A 21 -18.88 -29.25 -14.27
N VAL A 22 -19.00 -29.20 -12.94
CA VAL A 22 -19.88 -28.25 -12.24
C VAL A 22 -19.15 -26.93 -12.02
N PHE A 23 -19.87 -25.81 -12.21
CA PHE A 23 -19.35 -24.47 -11.96
C PHE A 23 -18.95 -24.28 -10.49
N ASN A 24 -17.74 -23.79 -10.27
CA ASN A 24 -17.19 -23.53 -8.94
C ASN A 24 -17.27 -22.03 -8.59
N PRO A 25 -18.21 -21.60 -7.72
CA PRO A 25 -18.38 -20.19 -7.38
C PRO A 25 -17.17 -19.61 -6.63
N ARG A 26 -16.46 -20.44 -5.85
CA ARG A 26 -15.25 -20.00 -5.14
C ARG A 26 -14.13 -19.71 -6.12
N ALA A 27 -13.93 -20.55 -7.13
CA ALA A 27 -12.93 -20.31 -8.16
C ALA A 27 -13.29 -19.10 -9.05
N PHE A 28 -14.57 -18.86 -9.31
CA PHE A 28 -15.01 -17.64 -10.00
C PHE A 28 -14.64 -16.38 -9.21
N ILE A 29 -14.91 -16.36 -7.90
CA ILE A 29 -14.64 -15.19 -7.03
C ILE A 29 -13.14 -15.00 -6.81
N PHE A 30 -12.44 -16.06 -6.42
CA PHE A 30 -11.02 -16.00 -6.01
C PHE A 30 -10.02 -16.19 -7.16
N ASN A 31 -10.46 -16.64 -8.34
CA ASN A 31 -9.65 -16.81 -9.56
C ASN A 31 -8.30 -17.49 -9.31
N SER A 32 -7.17 -16.84 -9.62
CA SER A 32 -5.83 -17.38 -9.43
C SER A 32 -5.54 -17.77 -7.97
N PHE A 33 -6.08 -17.03 -7.01
CA PHE A 33 -5.91 -17.32 -5.58
C PHE A 33 -6.56 -18.64 -5.17
N TYR A 34 -7.61 -19.09 -5.87
CA TYR A 34 -8.18 -20.42 -5.65
C TYR A 34 -7.14 -21.51 -5.90
N TYR A 35 -6.45 -21.44 -7.04
CA TYR A 35 -5.40 -22.40 -7.41
C TYR A 35 -4.20 -22.34 -6.47
N PHE A 36 -3.82 -21.13 -6.04
CA PHE A 36 -2.74 -20.92 -5.09
C PHE A 36 -3.07 -21.47 -3.69
N TYR A 37 -4.30 -21.25 -3.22
CA TYR A 37 -4.76 -21.73 -1.92
C TYR A 37 -4.82 -23.26 -1.84
N HIS A 38 -5.28 -23.91 -2.91
CA HIS A 38 -5.42 -25.37 -2.98
C HIS A 38 -4.12 -26.11 -3.34
N ASP A 39 -3.00 -25.40 -3.52
CA ASP A 39 -1.71 -26.00 -3.88
C ASP A 39 -1.77 -26.84 -5.17
N VAL A 40 -2.63 -26.45 -6.13
CA VAL A 40 -2.87 -27.19 -7.38
C VAL A 40 -1.64 -27.12 -8.30
N SER A 41 -1.17 -25.91 -8.58
CA SER A 41 0.02 -25.67 -9.41
C SER A 41 0.33 -24.19 -9.44
N PHE A 42 1.60 -23.84 -9.31
CA PHE A 42 2.04 -22.45 -9.48
C PHE A 42 1.87 -21.96 -10.92
N GLY A 43 2.09 -22.85 -11.90
CA GLY A 43 1.85 -22.53 -13.30
C GLY A 43 0.40 -22.15 -13.55
N LYS A 44 -0.56 -22.86 -12.93
CA LYS A 44 -1.98 -22.51 -12.99
C LYS A 44 -2.28 -21.18 -12.30
N PHE A 45 -1.76 -20.97 -11.09
CA PHE A 45 -1.87 -19.66 -10.42
C PHE A 45 -1.37 -18.53 -11.32
N LEU A 46 -0.16 -18.66 -11.88
CA LEU A 46 0.47 -17.64 -12.69
C LEU A 46 -0.30 -17.39 -13.99
N ALA A 47 -0.77 -18.46 -14.65
CA ALA A 47 -1.59 -18.35 -15.85
C ALA A 47 -2.85 -17.51 -15.60
N TYR A 48 -3.63 -17.82 -14.56
CA TYR A 48 -4.84 -17.05 -14.24
C TYR A 48 -4.55 -15.67 -13.66
N PHE A 49 -3.41 -15.47 -12.99
CA PHE A 49 -3.00 -14.18 -12.45
C PHE A 49 -2.59 -13.21 -13.57
N LEU A 50 -1.86 -13.70 -14.58
CA LEU A 50 -1.42 -12.90 -15.74
C LEU A 50 -2.47 -12.81 -16.85
N ALA A 51 -3.44 -13.72 -16.91
CA ALA A 51 -4.47 -13.71 -17.95
C ALA A 51 -5.27 -12.41 -17.99
N THR A 52 -5.64 -11.85 -16.83
CA THR A 52 -6.42 -10.60 -16.75
C THR A 52 -5.67 -9.40 -17.34
N PRO A 53 -4.43 -9.06 -16.90
CA PRO A 53 -3.71 -7.93 -17.50
C PRO A 53 -3.36 -8.14 -18.98
N LEU A 54 -3.07 -9.39 -19.39
CA LEU A 54 -2.80 -9.70 -20.80
C LEU A 54 -4.05 -9.51 -21.68
N LEU A 55 -5.21 -10.01 -21.24
CA LEU A 55 -6.48 -9.81 -21.95
C LEU A 55 -6.90 -8.34 -21.94
N PHE A 56 -6.69 -7.63 -20.84
CA PHE A 56 -6.93 -6.19 -20.77
C PHE A 56 -6.10 -5.45 -21.82
N ALA A 57 -4.79 -5.69 -21.88
CA ALA A 57 -3.91 -5.08 -22.87
C ALA A 57 -4.33 -5.43 -24.30
N LEU A 58 -4.71 -6.69 -24.55
CA LEU A 58 -5.23 -7.13 -25.84
C LEU A 58 -6.51 -6.35 -26.24
N PHE A 59 -7.48 -6.21 -25.34
CA PHE A 59 -8.72 -5.48 -25.65
C PHE A 59 -8.47 -3.99 -25.88
N VAL A 60 -7.55 -3.37 -25.13
CA VAL A 60 -7.14 -1.99 -25.38
C VAL A 60 -6.49 -1.84 -26.76
N LEU A 61 -5.62 -2.79 -27.15
CA LEU A 61 -5.03 -2.82 -28.50
C LEU A 61 -6.10 -2.99 -29.59
N LEU A 62 -7.17 -3.71 -29.30
CA LEU A 62 -8.35 -3.85 -30.17
C LEU A 62 -9.32 -2.65 -30.09
N LYS A 63 -8.88 -1.51 -29.54
CA LYS A 63 -9.63 -0.26 -29.44
C LYS A 63 -10.88 -0.32 -28.54
N ALA A 64 -10.98 -1.29 -27.64
CA ALA A 64 -12.00 -1.24 -26.58
C ALA A 64 -11.70 -0.09 -25.60
N THR A 65 -12.74 0.51 -25.02
CA THR A 65 -12.53 1.50 -23.95
C THR A 65 -11.87 0.81 -22.75
N PRO A 66 -10.99 1.50 -21.98
CA PRO A 66 -10.29 0.88 -20.85
C PRO A 66 -11.25 0.25 -19.83
N VAL A 67 -12.40 0.89 -19.57
CA VAL A 67 -13.41 0.36 -18.66
C VAL A 67 -13.99 -0.95 -19.19
N ALA A 68 -14.43 -0.99 -20.46
CA ALA A 68 -14.98 -2.20 -21.06
C ALA A 68 -13.93 -3.32 -21.16
N ALA A 69 -12.70 -2.98 -21.55
CA ALA A 69 -11.58 -3.91 -21.62
C ALA A 69 -11.31 -4.57 -20.25
N PHE A 70 -11.33 -3.78 -19.17
CA PHE A 70 -11.09 -4.28 -17.82
C PHE A 70 -12.19 -5.25 -17.38
N PHE A 71 -13.47 -4.84 -17.44
CA PHE A 71 -14.58 -5.69 -17.03
C PHE A 71 -14.67 -6.97 -17.87
N THR A 72 -14.45 -6.86 -19.18
CA THR A 72 -14.47 -8.02 -20.09
C THR A 72 -13.34 -9.00 -19.76
N ALA A 73 -12.11 -8.51 -19.58
CA ALA A 73 -10.98 -9.36 -19.21
C ALA A 73 -11.21 -10.06 -17.86
N VAL A 74 -11.68 -9.31 -16.86
CA VAL A 74 -11.97 -9.84 -15.52
C VAL A 74 -13.05 -10.93 -15.56
N LEU A 75 -14.18 -10.67 -16.23
CA LEU A 75 -15.28 -11.62 -16.32
C LEU A 75 -14.89 -12.86 -17.12
N ALA A 76 -14.20 -12.69 -18.26
CA ALA A 76 -13.77 -13.81 -19.10
C ALA A 76 -12.86 -14.78 -18.30
N VAL A 77 -11.83 -14.25 -17.64
CA VAL A 77 -10.87 -15.06 -16.88
C VAL A 77 -11.57 -15.78 -15.71
N ARG A 78 -12.42 -15.07 -14.97
CA ARG A 78 -13.15 -15.64 -13.82
C ARG A 78 -14.15 -16.71 -14.23
N THR A 79 -14.89 -16.51 -15.32
CA THR A 79 -15.83 -17.51 -15.84
C THR A 79 -15.10 -18.78 -16.24
N VAL A 80 -13.96 -18.66 -16.95
CA VAL A 80 -13.12 -19.81 -17.30
C VAL A 80 -12.60 -20.52 -16.05
N ALA A 81 -12.12 -19.79 -15.04
CA ALA A 81 -11.69 -20.37 -13.77
C ALA A 81 -12.85 -21.11 -13.07
N GLY A 82 -14.04 -20.53 -13.04
CA GLY A 82 -15.24 -21.12 -12.45
C GLY A 82 -15.61 -22.47 -13.06
N PHE A 83 -15.56 -22.60 -14.39
CA PHE A 83 -15.86 -23.87 -15.06
C PHE A 83 -14.71 -24.89 -15.04
N ARG A 84 -13.45 -24.43 -15.04
CA ARG A 84 -12.29 -25.34 -15.13
C ARG A 84 -11.72 -25.78 -13.79
N ALA A 85 -11.97 -25.05 -12.71
CA ALA A 85 -11.31 -25.30 -11.43
C ALA A 85 -11.48 -26.71 -10.88
N ASN A 86 -12.70 -27.27 -10.93
CA ASN A 86 -12.97 -28.62 -10.45
C ASN A 86 -12.27 -29.69 -11.32
N ILE A 87 -12.24 -29.49 -12.64
CA ILE A 87 -11.51 -30.35 -13.59
C ILE A 87 -10.01 -30.32 -13.29
N ASP A 88 -9.44 -29.11 -13.17
CA ASP A 88 -8.03 -28.90 -12.88
C ASP A 88 -7.64 -29.48 -11.50
N LEU A 89 -8.50 -29.31 -10.49
CA LEU A 89 -8.29 -29.87 -9.16
C LEU A 89 -8.37 -31.40 -9.17
N LYS A 90 -9.38 -32.00 -9.82
CA LYS A 90 -9.51 -33.46 -9.93
C LYS A 90 -8.31 -34.06 -10.69
N LYS A 91 -7.84 -33.39 -11.75
CA LYS A 91 -6.63 -33.78 -12.47
C LYS A 91 -5.40 -33.72 -11.57
N HIS A 92 -5.20 -32.63 -10.85
CA HIS A 92 -4.10 -32.49 -9.91
C HIS A 92 -4.12 -33.57 -8.81
N MET A 93 -5.30 -33.88 -8.28
CA MET A 93 -5.46 -34.92 -7.28
C MET A 93 -5.06 -36.30 -7.82
N LYS A 94 -5.41 -36.62 -9.07
CA LYS A 94 -4.99 -37.88 -9.72
C LYS A 94 -3.47 -37.94 -9.88
N GLU A 95 -2.88 -36.91 -10.47
CA GLU A 95 -1.43 -36.80 -10.66
C GLU A 95 -0.68 -36.93 -9.33
N PHE A 96 -1.16 -36.26 -8.29
CA PHE A 96 -0.60 -36.35 -6.94
C PHE A 96 -0.73 -37.76 -6.35
N VAL A 97 -1.89 -38.41 -6.48
CA VAL A 97 -2.06 -39.79 -5.98
C VAL A 97 -1.12 -40.75 -6.71
N ASP A 98 -0.99 -40.62 -8.04
CA ASP A 98 -0.12 -41.48 -8.84
C ASP A 98 1.36 -41.29 -8.51
N GLU A 99 1.79 -40.06 -8.21
CA GLU A 99 3.17 -39.74 -7.83
C GLU A 99 3.53 -40.28 -6.44
N TYR A 100 2.60 -40.21 -5.49
CA TYR A 100 2.89 -40.47 -4.07
C TYR A 100 2.34 -41.80 -3.54
N LYS A 101 1.59 -42.59 -4.31
CA LYS A 101 0.98 -43.86 -3.85
C LYS A 101 1.97 -44.88 -3.30
N ASP A 102 3.20 -44.91 -3.82
CA ASP A 102 4.22 -45.91 -3.49
C ASP A 102 5.32 -45.37 -2.56
N VAL A 103 5.17 -44.14 -2.06
CA VAL A 103 6.15 -43.51 -1.17
C VAL A 103 6.01 -44.03 0.26
N ASP A 104 7.12 -44.45 0.89
CA ASP A 104 7.13 -44.72 2.33
C ASP A 104 6.94 -43.41 3.12
N PHE A 105 5.82 -43.34 3.83
CA PHE A 105 5.30 -42.18 4.53
C PHE A 105 5.77 -42.03 5.96
N ASN A 106 6.76 -42.79 6.41
CA ASN A 106 7.22 -42.70 7.79
C ASN A 106 7.48 -41.21 8.16
N PRO A 107 6.63 -40.59 9.00
CA PRO A 107 6.47 -39.15 8.96
C PRO A 107 7.67 -38.49 9.62
N GLN A 108 8.56 -37.92 8.82
CA GLN A 108 9.66 -37.16 9.38
C GLN A 108 9.12 -35.88 10.01
N PRO A 109 9.42 -35.64 11.30
CA PRO A 109 8.94 -34.46 11.97
C PRO A 109 9.61 -33.20 11.37
N VAL A 110 8.84 -32.13 11.24
CA VAL A 110 9.30 -30.90 10.58
C VAL A 110 10.26 -30.16 11.50
N VAL A 111 11.52 -30.01 11.08
CA VAL A 111 12.50 -29.18 11.79
C VAL A 111 12.39 -27.74 11.29
N TYR A 112 11.81 -26.86 12.11
CA TYR A 112 11.55 -25.47 11.75
C TYR A 112 12.82 -24.61 11.81
N PHE A 113 12.76 -23.37 11.28
CA PHE A 113 13.89 -22.45 11.36
C PHE A 113 14.01 -21.89 12.79
N SER A 114 15.11 -22.26 13.46
CA SER A 114 15.35 -21.98 14.88
C SER A 114 16.46 -20.97 15.06
N VAL A 115 16.18 -19.91 15.83
CA VAL A 115 17.09 -18.79 16.09
C VAL A 115 17.01 -18.36 17.57
N PRO A 116 18.07 -17.76 18.15
CA PRO A 116 18.00 -17.19 19.49
C PRO A 116 16.90 -16.13 19.61
N LEU A 117 16.24 -16.07 20.77
CA LEU A 117 15.13 -15.13 21.00
C LEU A 117 15.60 -13.67 20.91
N THR A 118 16.77 -13.36 21.47
CA THR A 118 17.38 -12.03 21.39
C THR A 118 17.67 -11.63 19.95
N ARG A 119 18.17 -12.57 19.14
CA ARG A 119 18.44 -12.35 17.73
C ARG A 119 17.16 -12.06 16.96
N LEU A 120 16.12 -12.86 17.16
CA LEU A 120 14.81 -12.62 16.55
C LEU A 120 14.29 -11.24 16.94
N PHE A 121 14.29 -10.91 18.24
CA PHE A 121 13.80 -9.64 18.75
C PHE A 121 14.46 -8.43 18.06
N PHE A 122 15.79 -8.35 18.11
CA PHE A 122 16.52 -7.22 17.55
C PHE A 122 16.47 -7.19 16.02
N ALA A 123 16.54 -8.35 15.35
CA ALA A 123 16.44 -8.39 13.91
C ALA A 123 15.05 -7.93 13.42
N SER A 124 13.98 -8.35 14.10
CA SER A 124 12.60 -7.92 13.81
C SER A 124 12.42 -6.42 14.06
N LEU A 125 12.93 -5.91 15.19
CA LEU A 125 12.80 -4.51 15.58
C LEU A 125 13.57 -3.57 14.65
N ILE A 126 14.86 -3.87 14.37
CA ILE A 126 15.74 -3.02 13.54
C ILE A 126 15.28 -3.01 12.07
N SER A 127 14.70 -4.11 11.60
CA SER A 127 14.17 -4.21 10.24
C SER A 127 12.69 -3.82 10.12
N PHE A 128 12.09 -3.22 11.14
CA PHE A 128 10.68 -2.82 11.16
C PHE A 128 9.73 -3.94 10.68
N GLY A 129 10.01 -5.18 11.09
CA GLY A 129 9.21 -6.37 10.73
C GLY A 129 9.56 -7.02 9.38
N LEU A 130 10.49 -6.48 8.58
CA LEU A 130 10.90 -7.11 7.32
C LEU A 130 11.63 -8.45 7.55
N TYR A 131 12.37 -8.56 8.65
CA TYR A 131 12.99 -9.82 9.07
C TYR A 131 11.93 -10.90 9.36
N ASP A 132 10.74 -10.54 9.84
CA ASP A 132 9.66 -11.49 10.12
C ASP A 132 9.18 -12.17 8.83
N VAL A 133 9.18 -11.43 7.72
CA VAL A 133 8.86 -11.95 6.38
C VAL A 133 9.91 -12.98 5.96
N TYR A 134 11.20 -12.67 6.17
CA TYR A 134 12.29 -13.61 5.94
C TYR A 134 12.18 -14.85 6.85
N TRP A 135 11.86 -14.64 8.12
CA TRP A 135 11.65 -15.71 9.09
C TRP A 135 10.51 -16.64 8.67
N ALA A 136 9.38 -16.07 8.23
CA ALA A 136 8.26 -16.83 7.69
C ALA A 136 8.68 -17.60 6.43
N TYR A 137 9.49 -16.99 5.55
CA TYR A 137 10.01 -17.63 4.34
C TYR A 137 10.84 -18.88 4.68
N LYS A 138 11.75 -18.78 5.65
CA LYS A 138 12.57 -19.91 6.09
C LYS A 138 11.74 -21.01 6.74
N ASN A 139 10.69 -20.66 7.48
CA ASN A 139 9.80 -21.64 8.07
C ASN A 139 8.89 -22.32 7.03
N TRP A 140 8.40 -21.61 6.03
CA TRP A 140 7.72 -22.23 4.89
C TRP A 140 8.67 -23.13 4.08
N GLN A 141 9.94 -22.77 3.97
CA GLN A 141 10.96 -23.62 3.36
C GLN A 141 11.15 -24.91 4.16
N ALA A 142 11.19 -24.85 5.49
CA ALA A 142 11.24 -26.03 6.34
C ALA A 142 10.00 -26.94 6.16
N VAL A 143 8.80 -26.35 6.11
CA VAL A 143 7.56 -27.10 5.86
C VAL A 143 7.60 -27.81 4.50
N ARG A 144 8.07 -27.13 3.44
CA ARG A 144 8.22 -27.73 2.11
C ARG A 144 9.21 -28.90 2.14
N SER A 145 10.42 -28.68 2.66
CA SER A 145 11.51 -29.65 2.58
C SER A 145 11.30 -30.87 3.48
N CYS A 146 10.89 -30.68 4.73
CA CYS A 146 10.71 -31.79 5.68
C CYS A 146 9.34 -32.46 5.55
N GLY A 147 8.31 -31.70 5.19
CA GLY A 147 6.96 -32.24 5.00
C GLY A 147 6.73 -32.95 3.67
N ARG A 148 7.72 -32.93 2.76
CA ARG A 148 7.62 -33.35 1.36
C ARG A 148 6.43 -32.70 0.63
N GLU A 149 6.04 -31.50 1.05
CA GLU A 149 4.93 -30.73 0.45
C GLU A 149 5.48 -29.85 -0.69
N TYR A 150 5.90 -30.46 -1.82
CA TYR A 150 6.67 -29.79 -2.89
C TYR A 150 5.94 -28.64 -3.61
N ASN A 151 4.61 -28.62 -3.58
CA ASN A 151 3.80 -27.56 -4.21
C ASN A 151 3.85 -26.22 -3.46
N ILE A 152 4.35 -26.22 -2.22
CA ILE A 152 4.49 -24.99 -1.43
C ILE A 152 5.59 -24.14 -2.04
N ILE A 153 5.29 -22.86 -2.29
CA ILE A 153 6.29 -21.86 -2.68
C ILE A 153 6.52 -20.91 -1.51
N PRO A 154 7.62 -21.07 -0.76
CA PRO A 154 7.88 -20.27 0.44
C PRO A 154 7.97 -18.78 0.13
N PHE A 155 8.59 -18.42 -1.00
CA PHE A 155 8.77 -17.03 -1.39
C PHE A 155 7.43 -16.31 -1.54
N CYS A 156 6.51 -16.86 -2.33
CA CYS A 156 5.18 -16.28 -2.55
C CYS A 156 4.37 -16.21 -1.25
N ARG A 157 4.40 -17.26 -0.42
CA ARG A 157 3.65 -17.30 0.85
C ARG A 157 4.16 -16.32 1.92
N SER A 158 5.38 -15.83 1.79
CA SER A 158 5.94 -14.87 2.74
C SER A 158 6.00 -13.46 2.16
N TRP A 159 6.72 -13.27 1.05
CA TRP A 159 7.01 -11.94 0.51
C TRP A 159 5.85 -11.30 -0.24
N LEU A 160 5.04 -12.10 -0.95
CA LEU A 160 3.95 -11.57 -1.79
C LEU A 160 2.60 -11.67 -1.09
N PHE A 161 2.34 -12.79 -0.41
CA PHE A 161 1.05 -13.12 0.19
C PHE A 161 1.14 -13.37 1.69
N GLY A 162 2.16 -12.80 2.36
CA GLY A 162 2.43 -13.00 3.80
C GLY A 162 1.20 -12.85 4.68
N ILE A 163 0.38 -11.82 4.43
CA ILE A 163 -0.86 -11.56 5.17
C ILE A 163 -1.80 -12.77 5.22
N PHE A 164 -1.96 -13.49 4.11
CA PHE A 164 -2.89 -14.62 4.03
C PHE A 164 -2.30 -15.90 4.63
N PHE A 165 -0.96 -16.03 4.69
CA PHE A 165 -0.29 -17.29 4.99
C PHE A 165 0.45 -17.30 6.33
N ILE A 166 0.62 -16.17 7.00
CA ILE A 166 1.30 -16.13 8.30
C ILE A 166 0.49 -16.83 9.40
N PHE A 167 -0.82 -16.60 9.46
CA PHE A 167 -1.68 -17.29 10.44
C PHE A 167 -1.80 -18.80 10.15
N PRO A 168 -2.01 -19.24 8.89
CA PRO A 168 -1.91 -20.66 8.53
C PRO A 168 -0.56 -21.30 8.89
N LEU A 169 0.56 -20.56 8.81
CA LEU A 169 1.87 -21.06 9.24
C LEU A 169 1.86 -21.35 10.75
N PHE A 170 1.32 -20.45 11.57
CA PHE A 170 1.22 -20.65 13.02
C PHE A 170 0.31 -21.83 13.39
N LEU A 171 -0.81 -22.02 12.69
CA LEU A 171 -1.69 -23.18 12.90
C LEU A 171 -0.97 -24.49 12.56
N ARG A 172 -0.18 -24.52 11.48
CA ARG A 172 0.64 -25.68 11.11
C ARG A 172 1.70 -25.97 12.17
N MET A 173 2.40 -24.93 12.63
CA MET A 173 3.36 -25.04 13.73
C MET A 173 2.71 -25.63 14.98
N LYS A 174 1.57 -25.10 15.41
CA LYS A 174 0.81 -25.64 16.55
C LYS A 174 0.53 -27.14 16.40
N LYS A 175 0.00 -27.57 15.23
CA LYS A 175 -0.27 -28.99 14.94
C LYS A 175 1.01 -29.85 14.93
N SER A 176 2.14 -29.32 14.45
CA SER A 176 3.43 -30.00 14.54
C SER A 176 3.91 -30.13 15.97
N PHE A 177 3.69 -29.12 16.81
CA PHE A 177 4.15 -29.11 18.20
C PHE A 177 3.37 -30.08 19.08
N GLU A 178 2.10 -30.37 18.78
CA GLU A 178 1.31 -31.40 19.46
C GLU A 178 1.99 -32.79 19.45
N GLN A 179 2.86 -33.07 18.47
CA GLN A 179 3.63 -34.32 18.40
C GLN A 179 4.84 -34.37 19.34
N THR A 180 5.23 -33.25 19.95
CA THR A 180 6.42 -33.18 20.82
C THR A 180 6.15 -32.49 22.15
N VAL A 181 5.63 -31.26 22.11
CA VAL A 181 5.40 -30.39 23.27
C VAL A 181 4.16 -29.57 22.95
N PRO A 182 3.01 -29.87 23.57
CA PRO A 182 1.79 -29.10 23.33
C PRO A 182 2.01 -27.65 23.75
N VAL A 183 1.53 -26.73 22.91
CA VAL A 183 1.59 -25.29 23.19
C VAL A 183 0.29 -24.82 23.83
N GLY A 184 0.42 -23.97 24.86
CA GLY A 184 -0.72 -23.44 25.62
C GLY A 184 -1.41 -22.24 24.96
N LYS A 185 -2.41 -21.69 25.65
CA LYS A 185 -3.22 -20.54 25.20
C LYS A 185 -2.38 -19.30 24.81
N GLY A 186 -1.24 -19.08 25.47
CA GLY A 186 -0.34 -17.96 25.17
C GLY A 186 0.23 -17.98 23.75
N PHE A 187 0.50 -19.15 23.17
CA PHE A 187 0.95 -19.26 21.78
C PHE A 187 -0.15 -18.76 20.82
N VAL A 188 -1.39 -19.20 21.04
CA VAL A 188 -2.53 -18.83 20.20
C VAL A 188 -2.81 -17.33 20.31
N PHE A 189 -2.80 -16.80 21.53
CA PHE A 189 -2.96 -15.36 21.76
C PHE A 189 -1.92 -14.54 20.99
N CYS A 190 -0.63 -14.88 21.13
CA CYS A 190 0.45 -14.16 20.44
C CYS A 190 0.41 -14.34 18.92
N ALA A 191 0.03 -15.52 18.41
CA ALA A 191 -0.15 -15.75 16.97
C ALA A 191 -1.28 -14.89 16.39
N THR A 192 -2.42 -14.80 17.09
CA THR A 192 -3.54 -13.94 16.70
C THR A 192 -3.18 -12.46 16.81
N ALA A 193 -2.57 -12.05 17.92
CA ALA A 193 -2.15 -10.66 18.12
C ALA A 193 -1.13 -10.22 17.05
N TYR A 194 -0.14 -11.06 16.75
CA TYR A 194 0.80 -10.81 15.66
C TYR A 194 0.09 -10.62 14.32
N PHE A 195 -0.85 -11.50 13.99
CA PHE A 195 -1.61 -11.40 12.74
C PHE A 195 -2.41 -10.09 12.65
N LEU A 196 -3.05 -9.67 13.74
CA LEU A 196 -3.78 -8.40 13.80
C LEU A 196 -2.83 -7.19 13.67
N LEU A 197 -1.67 -7.22 14.32
CA LEU A 197 -0.64 -6.19 14.18
C LEU A 197 -0.08 -6.11 12.76
N TYR A 198 0.09 -7.25 12.09
CA TYR A 198 0.52 -7.32 10.69
C TYR A 198 -0.51 -6.64 9.76
N ILE A 199 -1.81 -6.87 9.98
CA ILE A 199 -2.89 -6.16 9.26
C ILE A 199 -2.85 -4.67 9.58
N ALA A 200 -2.73 -4.30 10.86
CA ALA A 200 -2.70 -2.90 11.29
C ALA A 200 -1.53 -2.15 10.65
N GLY A 201 -0.34 -2.76 10.59
CA GLY A 201 0.83 -2.20 9.91
C GLY A 201 0.61 -2.02 8.41
N ALA A 202 -0.02 -2.99 7.73
CA ALA A 202 -0.35 -2.87 6.31
C ALA A 202 -1.33 -1.71 6.02
N VAL A 203 -2.31 -1.51 6.90
CA VAL A 203 -3.27 -0.39 6.80
C VAL A 203 -2.60 0.95 7.13
N ALA A 204 -1.81 1.02 8.19
CA ALA A 204 -1.07 2.22 8.58
C ALA A 204 -0.13 2.70 7.46
N GLY A 205 0.56 1.78 6.79
CA GLY A 205 1.40 2.09 5.64
C GLY A 205 0.63 2.72 4.46
N GLN A 206 -0.62 2.29 4.21
CA GLN A 206 -1.46 2.91 3.16
C GLN A 206 -1.88 4.34 3.53
N ILE A 207 -2.20 4.58 4.80
CA ILE A 207 -2.55 5.91 5.29
C ILE A 207 -1.33 6.85 5.19
N SER A 208 -0.16 6.38 5.60
CA SER A 208 1.11 7.11 5.52
C SER A 208 1.51 7.47 4.09
N ASN A 209 1.31 6.56 3.13
CA ASN A 209 1.61 6.84 1.72
C ASN A 209 0.69 7.92 1.10
N ASN A 210 -0.50 8.13 1.64
CA ASN A 210 -1.41 9.18 1.21
C ASN A 210 -1.15 10.52 1.91
N SER A 211 -0.37 10.52 2.99
CA SER A 211 0.07 11.76 3.62
C SER A 211 1.27 12.31 2.89
N ASP A 212 1.22 13.61 2.63
CA ASP A 212 2.30 14.29 1.96
C ASP A 212 3.56 14.42 2.85
N THR A 213 3.46 14.26 4.17
CA THR A 213 4.60 14.43 5.09
C THR A 213 4.79 13.21 5.99
N VAL A 214 6.05 12.83 6.21
CA VAL A 214 6.41 11.81 7.21
C VAL A 214 6.63 12.53 8.53
N THR A 215 5.71 12.37 9.48
CA THR A 215 5.83 13.01 10.80
C THR A 215 6.58 12.12 11.79
N VAL A 216 7.18 12.73 12.83
CA VAL A 216 7.80 12.01 13.95
C VAL A 216 6.81 11.02 14.60
N ALA A 217 5.53 11.39 14.67
CA ALA A 217 4.48 10.53 15.21
C ALA A 217 4.28 9.24 14.39
N MET A 218 4.38 9.31 13.05
CA MET A 218 4.30 8.13 12.18
C MET A 218 5.48 7.18 12.42
N VAL A 219 6.70 7.72 12.56
CA VAL A 219 7.89 6.92 12.85
C VAL A 219 7.78 6.23 14.22
N ILE A 220 7.29 6.94 15.24
CA ILE A 220 7.02 6.36 16.57
C ILE A 220 5.95 5.26 16.48
N SER A 221 4.91 5.47 15.68
CA SER A 221 3.86 4.48 15.47
C SER A 221 4.42 3.20 14.81
N ASP A 222 5.23 3.33 13.75
CA ASP A 222 5.84 2.20 13.06
C ASP A 222 6.81 1.43 13.96
N PHE A 223 7.63 2.15 14.74
CA PHE A 223 8.51 1.53 15.73
C PHE A 223 7.71 0.78 16.81
N THR A 224 6.61 1.36 17.28
CA THR A 224 5.71 0.75 18.27
C THR A 224 5.09 -0.54 17.73
N LEU A 225 4.60 -0.51 16.48
CA LEU A 225 4.04 -1.68 15.80
C LEU A 225 5.09 -2.77 15.62
N ALA A 226 6.32 -2.41 15.21
CA ALA A 226 7.43 -3.35 15.09
C ALA A 226 7.80 -3.99 16.44
N LEU A 227 7.84 -3.19 17.51
CA LEU A 227 8.11 -3.66 18.86
C LEU A 227 7.05 -4.65 19.35
N LEU A 228 5.76 -4.31 19.23
CA LEU A 228 4.67 -5.19 19.64
C LEU A 228 4.64 -6.50 18.83
N SER A 229 4.92 -6.41 17.53
CA SER A 229 4.99 -7.59 16.65
C SER A 229 6.16 -8.49 17.03
N ALA A 230 7.34 -7.91 17.27
CA ALA A 230 8.53 -8.65 17.71
C ALA A 230 8.29 -9.36 19.04
N LEU A 231 7.62 -8.71 20.00
CA LEU A 231 7.24 -9.31 21.29
C LEU A 231 6.30 -10.51 21.11
N CYS A 232 5.32 -10.41 20.20
CA CYS A 232 4.40 -11.51 19.90
C CYS A 232 5.10 -12.71 19.23
N LEU A 233 6.19 -12.49 18.50
CA LEU A 233 6.97 -13.59 17.91
C LEU A 233 7.81 -14.37 18.92
N LEU A 234 8.16 -13.80 20.09
CA LEU A 234 9.04 -14.49 21.05
C LEU A 234 8.46 -15.81 21.59
N PRO A 235 7.19 -15.89 22.04
CA PRO A 235 6.60 -17.15 22.48
C PRO A 235 6.53 -18.19 21.35
N ILE A 236 6.31 -17.73 20.11
CA ILE A 236 6.24 -18.58 18.92
C ILE A 236 7.61 -19.18 18.63
N GLN A 237 8.67 -18.36 18.60
CA GLN A 237 10.04 -18.83 18.42
C GLN A 237 10.51 -19.73 19.56
N LYS A 238 10.12 -19.43 20.80
CA LYS A 238 10.44 -20.27 21.96
C LYS A 238 9.83 -21.66 21.79
N ALA A 239 8.61 -21.76 21.26
CA ALA A 239 7.98 -23.03 20.94
C ALA A 239 8.72 -23.77 19.80
N VAL A 240 9.09 -23.07 18.73
CA VAL A 240 9.93 -23.61 17.65
C VAL A 240 11.24 -24.21 18.19
N ASN A 241 11.95 -23.46 19.04
CA ASN A 241 13.23 -23.89 19.60
C ASN A 241 13.06 -25.14 20.46
N ARG A 242 12.02 -25.19 21.31
CA ARG A 242 11.70 -26.35 22.16
C ARG A 242 11.33 -27.58 21.34
N HIS A 243 10.52 -27.40 20.29
CA HIS A 243 10.13 -28.46 19.38
C HIS A 243 11.36 -29.08 18.70
N ASN A 244 12.21 -28.25 18.09
CA ASN A 244 13.43 -28.72 17.42
C ASN A 244 14.40 -29.43 18.37
N GLN A 245 14.56 -28.93 19.59
CA GLN A 245 15.40 -29.58 20.62
C GLN A 245 14.85 -30.93 21.06
N LYS A 246 13.52 -31.10 21.10
CA LYS A 246 12.91 -32.40 21.43
C LYS A 246 13.06 -33.41 20.30
N LEU A 247 13.00 -32.96 19.04
CA LEU A 247 13.26 -33.81 17.89
C LEU A 247 14.73 -34.24 17.78
N SER A 248 15.65 -33.33 18.13
CA SER A 248 17.09 -33.61 18.13
C SER A 248 17.75 -32.83 19.26
N PRO A 249 18.15 -33.49 20.37
CA PRO A 249 18.72 -32.83 21.55
C PRO A 249 19.98 -31.98 21.28
N GLY A 250 20.71 -32.29 20.20
CA GLY A 250 21.87 -31.51 19.75
C GLY A 250 21.52 -30.26 18.92
N ASN A 251 20.25 -30.07 18.53
CA ASN A 251 19.82 -28.94 17.70
C ASN A 251 19.82 -27.64 18.51
N LYS A 252 20.86 -26.83 18.30
CA LYS A 252 20.98 -25.49 18.89
C LYS A 252 20.42 -24.44 17.91
N PRO A 253 19.74 -23.40 18.41
CA PRO A 253 19.32 -22.29 17.57
C PRO A 253 20.50 -21.70 16.80
N LEU A 254 20.29 -21.40 15.52
CA LEU A 254 21.34 -20.89 14.65
C LEU A 254 21.81 -19.53 15.19
N SER A 255 23.06 -19.43 15.64
CA SER A 255 23.59 -18.17 16.20
C SER A 255 24.00 -17.19 15.10
N LYS A 256 24.68 -17.68 14.05
CA LYS A 256 25.19 -16.86 12.95
C LYS A 256 24.08 -16.42 11.99
N PHE A 257 24.13 -15.15 11.56
CA PHE A 257 23.25 -14.63 10.53
C PHE A 257 23.58 -15.23 9.17
N LEU A 258 22.56 -15.76 8.50
CA LEU A 258 22.63 -16.19 7.10
C LEU A 258 22.79 -14.97 6.18
N PHE A 259 23.34 -15.19 4.99
CA PHE A 259 23.51 -14.14 3.99
C PHE A 259 22.20 -13.42 3.64
N GLY A 260 21.11 -14.17 3.46
CA GLY A 260 19.78 -13.61 3.20
C GLY A 260 19.21 -12.78 4.35
N GLU A 261 19.56 -13.09 5.61
CA GLU A 261 19.18 -12.28 6.77
C GLU A 261 19.87 -10.91 6.71
N LYS A 262 21.17 -10.90 6.41
CA LYS A 262 21.95 -9.67 6.29
C LYS A 262 21.39 -8.78 5.19
N ILE A 263 21.13 -9.33 4.00
CA ILE A 263 20.51 -8.59 2.89
C ILE A 263 19.17 -7.99 3.33
N THR A 264 18.31 -8.78 3.96
CA THR A 264 16.97 -8.31 4.38
C THR A 264 17.07 -7.12 5.34
N ILE A 265 17.94 -7.21 6.34
CA ILE A 265 18.14 -6.13 7.31
C ILE A 265 18.74 -4.90 6.64
N SER A 266 19.74 -5.06 5.77
CA SER A 266 20.37 -3.94 5.05
C SER A 266 19.40 -3.22 4.11
N VAL A 267 18.57 -3.97 3.37
CA VAL A 267 17.53 -3.38 2.50
C VAL A 267 16.51 -2.61 3.32
N SER A 268 16.05 -3.16 4.44
CA SER A 268 15.12 -2.46 5.33
C SER A 268 15.70 -1.14 5.81
N LEU A 269 16.95 -1.14 6.30
CA LEU A 269 17.59 0.06 6.82
C LEU A 269 17.73 1.13 5.73
N LEU A 270 18.13 0.72 4.52
CA LEU A 270 18.24 1.61 3.37
C LEU A 270 16.90 2.25 3.01
N LEU A 271 15.82 1.46 2.97
CA LEU A 271 14.47 1.95 2.69
C LEU A 271 14.01 2.94 3.77
N THR A 272 14.22 2.64 5.05
CA THR A 272 13.87 3.53 6.16
C THR A 272 14.62 4.87 6.07
N VAL A 273 15.94 4.84 5.81
CA VAL A 273 16.74 6.06 5.64
C VAL A 273 16.27 6.86 4.43
N LEU A 274 15.99 6.20 3.31
CA LEU A 274 15.49 6.86 2.11
C LEU A 274 14.15 7.56 2.37
N SER A 275 13.20 6.86 3.02
CA SER A 275 11.90 7.43 3.41
C SER A 275 12.07 8.64 4.33
N PHE A 276 12.98 8.58 5.30
CA PHE A 276 13.25 9.71 6.20
C PHE A 276 13.85 10.91 5.45
N VAL A 277 14.83 10.69 4.56
CA VAL A 277 15.45 11.76 3.77
C VAL A 277 14.44 12.43 2.83
N ILE A 278 13.56 11.64 2.19
CA ILE A 278 12.48 12.16 1.34
C ILE A 278 11.48 12.96 2.17
N GLY A 279 11.04 12.42 3.32
CA GLY A 279 10.11 13.08 4.23
C GLY A 279 10.66 14.40 4.77
N TYR A 280 11.91 14.40 5.24
CA TYR A 280 12.60 15.59 5.76
C TYR A 280 12.71 16.71 4.74
N LYS A 281 13.10 16.38 3.49
CA LYS A 281 13.17 17.38 2.41
C LYS A 281 11.81 18.02 2.14
N LYS A 282 10.73 17.23 2.23
CA LYS A 282 9.37 17.74 2.00
C LYS A 282 8.91 18.66 3.13
N GLU A 283 9.17 18.30 4.38
CA GLU A 283 8.89 19.15 5.53
C GLU A 283 9.67 20.48 5.41
N SER A 284 10.97 20.45 5.11
CA SER A 284 11.76 21.69 4.95
C SER A 284 11.33 22.61 3.80
N GLY A 285 10.63 22.08 2.80
CA GLY A 285 10.13 22.86 1.66
C GLY A 285 8.76 23.51 1.90
N GLU A 286 7.93 22.93 2.77
CA GLU A 286 6.60 23.45 3.14
C GLU A 286 6.56 24.13 4.53
N SER A 287 7.53 23.86 5.41
CA SER A 287 7.57 24.33 6.80
C SER A 287 8.12 25.75 6.98
N PHE A 288 8.40 26.48 5.89
CA PHE A 288 8.96 27.81 6.01
C PHE A 288 7.94 28.79 6.64
N PHE A 289 6.65 28.57 6.37
CA PHE A 289 5.49 29.27 6.94
C PHE A 289 4.48 28.26 7.50
N ASN A 290 3.65 28.67 8.46
CA ASN A 290 2.56 27.81 8.92
C ASN A 290 1.47 27.68 7.83
N GLN A 291 0.52 26.76 8.00
CA GLN A 291 -0.53 26.51 7.01
C GLN A 291 -1.35 27.77 6.67
N THR A 292 -1.66 28.60 7.67
CA THR A 292 -2.41 29.85 7.48
C THR A 292 -1.61 30.87 6.68
N GLU A 293 -0.32 30.99 6.94
CA GLU A 293 0.60 31.87 6.22
C GLU A 293 0.83 31.37 4.78
N ASN A 294 0.99 30.07 4.56
CA ASN A 294 1.09 29.47 3.22
C ASN A 294 -0.20 29.69 2.40
N MET A 295 -1.36 29.54 3.02
CA MET A 295 -2.65 29.83 2.40
C MET A 295 -2.74 31.32 2.06
N PHE A 296 -2.32 32.20 2.97
CA PHE A 296 -2.28 33.64 2.72
C PHE A 296 -1.34 34.00 1.57
N LEU A 297 -0.13 33.42 1.50
CA LEU A 297 0.83 33.64 0.42
C LEU A 297 0.25 33.26 -0.94
N THR A 298 -0.43 32.12 -1.01
CA THR A 298 -1.11 31.65 -2.22
C THR A 298 -2.25 32.59 -2.62
N THR A 299 -3.07 33.01 -1.66
CA THR A 299 -4.14 33.99 -1.87
C THR A 299 -3.57 35.33 -2.34
N MET A 300 -2.53 35.85 -1.69
CA MET A 300 -1.89 37.11 -2.07
C MET A 300 -1.36 37.05 -3.51
N TYR A 301 -0.69 35.96 -3.88
CA TYR A 301 -0.22 35.75 -5.26
C TYR A 301 -1.36 35.74 -6.28
N VAL A 302 -2.46 35.03 -5.98
CA VAL A 302 -3.64 34.99 -6.85
C VAL A 302 -4.25 36.38 -7.05
N HIS A 303 -4.41 37.12 -5.96
CA HIS A 303 -5.11 38.40 -5.97
C HIS A 303 -4.26 39.57 -6.51
N GLU A 304 -2.94 39.55 -6.31
CA GLU A 304 -2.04 40.61 -6.76
C GLU A 304 -1.44 40.35 -8.15
N GLN A 305 -1.31 39.10 -8.58
CA GLN A 305 -0.61 38.74 -9.83
C GLN A 305 -1.53 37.99 -10.80
N VAL A 306 -2.18 36.91 -10.35
CA VAL A 306 -2.90 36.01 -11.27
C VAL A 306 -4.15 36.66 -11.86
N TYR A 307 -5.03 37.27 -11.05
CA TYR A 307 -6.20 37.97 -11.60
C TYR A 307 -5.80 39.11 -12.57
N PRO A 308 -4.84 40.00 -12.22
CA PRO A 308 -4.35 41.00 -13.16
C PRO A 308 -3.76 40.43 -14.46
N GLU A 309 -2.96 39.35 -14.39
CA GLU A 309 -2.40 38.71 -15.59
C GLU A 309 -3.50 38.11 -16.48
N ILE A 310 -4.49 37.41 -15.91
CA ILE A 310 -5.65 36.87 -16.65
C ILE A 310 -6.45 38.01 -17.28
N CYS A 311 -6.80 39.04 -16.51
CA CYS A 311 -7.58 40.16 -17.01
C CYS A 311 -6.86 40.92 -18.12
N LYS A 312 -5.54 41.12 -17.99
CA LYS A 312 -4.70 41.74 -19.02
C LYS A 312 -4.70 40.92 -20.31
N LYS A 313 -4.63 39.59 -20.20
CA LYS A 313 -4.76 38.67 -21.36
C LYS A 313 -6.10 38.82 -22.09
N HIS A 314 -7.17 39.13 -21.37
CA HIS A 314 -8.51 39.39 -21.90
C HIS A 314 -8.81 40.89 -22.14
N GLY A 315 -7.76 41.72 -22.23
CA GLY A 315 -7.87 43.11 -22.67
C GLY A 315 -8.28 44.12 -21.59
N TYR A 316 -8.25 43.76 -20.31
CA TYR A 316 -8.55 44.67 -19.19
C TYR A 316 -7.37 44.78 -18.22
N GLU A 317 -6.83 45.98 -18.02
CA GLU A 317 -5.75 46.21 -17.06
C GLU A 317 -6.34 46.61 -15.70
N MET A 318 -6.29 45.68 -14.73
CA MET A 318 -6.75 45.96 -13.36
C MET A 318 -5.79 46.92 -12.66
N ARG A 319 -6.31 48.04 -12.15
CA ARG A 319 -5.49 49.02 -11.41
C ARG A 319 -5.87 49.10 -9.94
N ARG A 320 -7.15 48.96 -9.64
CA ARG A 320 -7.71 49.28 -8.32
C ARG A 320 -7.79 48.05 -7.42
N TYR A 321 -8.05 46.87 -7.97
CA TYR A 321 -8.19 45.61 -7.25
C TYR A 321 -6.92 45.19 -6.49
N PRO A 322 -5.74 45.12 -7.13
CA PRO A 322 -4.53 44.68 -6.42
C PRO A 322 -4.12 45.66 -5.31
N GLU A 323 -4.36 46.96 -5.52
CA GLU A 323 -4.08 48.01 -4.53
C GLU A 323 -5.00 47.91 -3.32
N ILE A 324 -6.30 47.72 -3.54
CA ILE A 324 -7.27 47.55 -2.46
C ILE A 324 -6.98 46.26 -1.69
N PHE A 325 -6.63 45.16 -2.37
CA PHE A 325 -6.21 43.93 -1.71
C PHE A 325 -5.00 44.14 -0.79
N ARG A 326 -3.95 44.79 -1.31
CA ARG A 326 -2.75 45.15 -0.52
C ARG A 326 -3.09 45.98 0.72
N ARG A 327 -4.02 46.93 0.58
CA ARG A 327 -4.43 47.80 1.67
C ARG A 327 -5.17 47.04 2.77
N ILE A 328 -6.11 46.18 2.39
CA ILE A 328 -6.92 45.37 3.34
C ILE A 328 -6.02 44.43 4.13
N PHE A 329 -5.04 43.78 3.49
CA PHE A 329 -4.18 42.78 4.12
C PHE A 329 -2.77 43.28 4.47
N SER A 330 -2.64 44.59 4.69
CA SER A 330 -1.35 45.24 4.98
C SER A 330 -0.73 44.78 6.31
N ALA A 331 -1.56 44.46 7.32
CA ALA A 331 -1.11 43.98 8.61
C ALA A 331 -0.52 42.56 8.54
N GLU A 332 -1.21 41.64 7.86
CA GLU A 332 -0.77 40.26 7.62
C GLU A 332 0.52 40.22 6.78
N ARG A 333 0.58 41.04 5.72
CA ARG A 333 1.79 41.17 4.89
C ARG A 333 2.99 41.66 5.71
N SER A 334 2.79 42.67 6.55
CA SER A 334 3.85 43.19 7.43
C SER A 334 4.35 42.13 8.41
N ARG A 335 3.46 41.27 8.92
CA ARG A 335 3.83 40.16 9.81
C ARG A 335 4.73 39.14 9.10
N ILE A 336 4.39 38.77 7.86
CA ILE A 336 5.21 37.87 7.04
C ILE A 336 6.58 38.47 6.75
N GLU A 337 6.63 39.76 6.40
CA GLU A 337 7.89 40.45 6.15
C GLU A 337 8.79 40.53 7.39
N GLN A 338 8.21 40.66 8.59
CA GLN A 338 8.96 40.55 9.85
C GLN A 338 9.49 39.13 10.08
N THR A 339 8.69 38.10 9.79
CA THR A 339 9.14 36.69 9.87
C THR A 339 10.30 36.43 8.91
N LEU A 340 10.24 36.95 7.68
CA LEU A 340 11.32 36.84 6.70
C LEU A 340 12.61 37.54 7.19
N LYS A 341 12.48 38.77 7.68
CA LYS A 341 13.62 39.54 8.21
C LYS A 341 14.28 38.90 9.42
N SER A 342 13.50 38.32 10.34
CA SER A 342 14.05 37.64 11.51
C SER A 342 14.87 36.37 11.18
N ARG A 343 14.79 35.90 9.94
CA ARG A 343 15.50 34.71 9.44
C ARG A 343 16.50 35.03 8.32
N ASP A 344 16.89 36.29 8.20
CA ASP A 344 17.89 36.79 7.24
C ASP A 344 17.55 36.52 5.77
N ILE A 345 16.24 36.49 5.44
CA ILE A 345 15.76 36.30 4.07
C ILE A 345 15.23 37.61 3.53
N SER A 346 15.71 37.98 2.34
CA SER A 346 15.27 39.17 1.61
C SER A 346 13.80 39.02 1.19
N PRO A 347 12.88 39.89 1.68
CA PRO A 347 11.48 39.79 1.31
C PRO A 347 11.25 39.94 -0.19
N THR A 348 11.97 40.86 -0.85
CA THR A 348 11.85 41.09 -2.29
C THR A 348 12.27 39.88 -3.11
N GLU A 349 13.35 39.21 -2.69
CA GLU A 349 13.81 37.99 -3.36
C GLU A 349 12.85 36.82 -3.14
N PHE A 350 12.35 36.65 -1.90
CA PHE A 350 11.32 35.66 -1.59
C PHE A 350 10.05 35.86 -2.44
N TRP A 351 9.57 37.10 -2.56
CA TRP A 351 8.40 37.43 -3.38
C TRP A 351 8.62 37.16 -4.87
N ASN A 352 9.84 37.37 -5.37
CA ASN A 352 10.20 37.08 -6.76
C ASN A 352 10.38 35.58 -7.05
N GLN A 353 10.67 34.77 -6.02
CA GLN A 353 10.91 33.33 -6.13
C GLN A 353 9.65 32.47 -5.92
N ILE A 354 8.46 33.06 -5.71
CA ILE A 354 7.21 32.29 -5.55
C ILE A 354 7.12 31.27 -6.71
N PRO A 355 7.06 29.94 -6.42
CA PRO A 355 7.47 28.94 -7.39
C PRO A 355 6.70 29.02 -8.71
N GLU A 356 7.44 29.06 -9.81
CA GLU A 356 6.95 28.92 -11.19
C GLU A 356 6.00 27.72 -11.37
N LYS A 357 6.13 26.69 -10.52
CA LYS A 357 5.25 25.52 -10.40
C LYS A 357 3.78 25.86 -10.07
N TYR A 358 3.53 26.93 -9.31
CA TYR A 358 2.17 27.39 -9.00
C TYR A 358 1.57 28.20 -10.14
N ARG A 359 2.41 28.90 -10.91
CA ARG A 359 2.01 29.83 -11.96
C ARG A 359 1.14 29.18 -13.03
N THR A 360 1.59 28.08 -13.63
CA THR A 360 0.89 27.48 -14.78
C THR A 360 -0.42 26.78 -14.40
N LYS A 361 -0.44 26.04 -13.29
CA LYS A 361 -1.63 25.24 -12.90
C LYS A 361 -2.73 26.08 -12.28
N ILE A 362 -2.39 27.07 -11.43
CA ILE A 362 -3.37 27.96 -10.82
C ILE A 362 -3.94 28.93 -11.85
N PHE A 363 -3.08 29.51 -12.70
CA PHE A 363 -3.51 30.39 -13.78
C PHE A 363 -4.50 29.69 -14.71
N ALA A 364 -4.16 28.50 -15.22
CA ALA A 364 -5.02 27.76 -16.13
C ALA A 364 -6.37 27.41 -15.49
N ARG A 365 -6.38 27.01 -14.21
CA ARG A 365 -7.62 26.67 -13.50
C ARG A 365 -8.51 27.89 -13.29
N LEU A 366 -7.95 29.01 -12.82
CA LEU A 366 -8.71 30.23 -12.57
C LEU A 366 -9.22 30.85 -13.87
N GLU A 367 -8.42 30.84 -14.93
CA GLU A 367 -8.86 31.30 -16.24
C GLU A 367 -10.05 30.47 -16.76
N GLN A 368 -10.00 29.13 -16.63
CA GLN A 368 -11.14 28.28 -16.99
C GLN A 368 -12.40 28.61 -16.17
N THR A 369 -12.27 28.81 -14.86
CA THR A 369 -13.40 29.18 -14.01
C THR A 369 -14.01 30.53 -14.43
N MET A 370 -13.19 31.53 -14.74
CA MET A 370 -13.70 32.83 -15.23
C MET A 370 -14.41 32.69 -16.59
N LEU A 371 -13.90 31.83 -17.48
CA LEU A 371 -14.52 31.53 -18.77
C LEU A 371 -15.87 30.80 -18.59
N GLU A 372 -15.96 29.85 -17.66
CA GLU A 372 -17.20 29.14 -17.34
C GLU A 372 -18.27 30.10 -16.82
N ILE A 373 -17.94 30.92 -15.81
CA ILE A 373 -18.85 31.95 -15.27
C ILE A 373 -19.35 32.87 -16.39
N SER A 374 -18.44 33.33 -17.25
CA SER A 374 -18.79 34.19 -18.38
C SER A 374 -19.72 33.48 -19.37
N ARG A 375 -19.51 32.20 -19.69
CA ARG A 375 -20.37 31.42 -20.58
C ARG A 375 -21.76 31.18 -20.00
N GLU A 376 -21.84 30.77 -18.74
CA GLU A 376 -23.11 30.54 -18.03
C GLU A 376 -23.92 31.82 -17.94
N THR A 377 -23.28 32.92 -17.54
CA THR A 377 -23.91 34.23 -17.49
C THR A 377 -24.38 34.67 -18.88
N LYS A 378 -23.58 34.44 -19.93
CA LYS A 378 -23.98 34.77 -21.30
C LYS A 378 -25.19 33.96 -21.79
N ALA A 379 -25.28 32.69 -21.40
CA ALA A 379 -26.39 31.81 -21.75
C ALA A 379 -27.70 32.25 -21.08
N GLN A 380 -27.62 32.73 -19.83
CA GLN A 380 -28.79 33.13 -19.05
C GLN A 380 -29.17 34.61 -19.26
N TYR A 381 -28.18 35.49 -19.41
CA TYR A 381 -28.32 36.95 -19.50
C TYR A 381 -27.31 37.53 -20.51
N PRO A 382 -27.62 37.47 -21.82
CA PRO A 382 -26.67 37.81 -22.88
C PRO A 382 -26.20 39.27 -22.90
N GLN A 383 -26.98 40.18 -22.28
CA GLN A 383 -26.64 41.61 -22.16
C GLN A 383 -25.92 41.98 -20.85
N ASN A 384 -25.63 41.00 -19.99
CA ASN A 384 -24.97 41.25 -18.71
C ASN A 384 -23.48 41.56 -18.91
N LEU A 385 -22.95 42.56 -18.21
CA LEU A 385 -21.53 42.92 -18.23
C LEU A 385 -20.63 41.70 -17.90
N LEU A 386 -21.09 40.82 -17.00
CA LEU A 386 -20.39 39.61 -16.57
C LEU A 386 -20.40 38.50 -17.63
N ALA A 387 -21.10 38.67 -18.76
CA ALA A 387 -21.14 37.71 -19.87
C ALA A 387 -19.81 37.63 -20.64
N THR A 388 -18.82 38.46 -20.30
CA THR A 388 -17.46 38.43 -20.84
C THR A 388 -16.43 38.40 -19.71
N VAL A 389 -15.26 37.79 -19.95
CA VAL A 389 -14.14 37.83 -18.99
C VAL A 389 -13.70 39.26 -18.72
N THR A 390 -13.66 40.11 -19.75
CA THR A 390 -13.35 41.55 -19.64
C THR A 390 -14.31 42.26 -18.70
N GLY A 391 -15.62 42.05 -18.84
CA GLY A 391 -16.60 42.69 -17.96
C GLY A 391 -16.64 42.11 -16.54
N LEU A 392 -16.30 40.83 -16.35
CA LEU A 392 -16.04 40.26 -15.02
C LEU A 392 -14.83 40.95 -14.36
N CYS A 393 -13.74 41.15 -15.10
CA CYS A 393 -12.56 41.88 -14.64
C CYS A 393 -12.89 43.34 -14.29
N THR A 394 -13.66 44.05 -15.12
CA THR A 394 -14.11 45.42 -14.85
C THR A 394 -14.94 45.48 -13.57
N TYR A 395 -15.91 44.58 -13.41
CA TYR A 395 -16.73 44.51 -12.21
C TYR A 395 -15.90 44.25 -10.95
N MET A 396 -14.96 43.31 -11.02
CA MET A 396 -14.04 43.01 -9.91
C MET A 396 -13.20 44.25 -9.54
N ASP A 397 -12.68 44.97 -10.53
CA ASP A 397 -11.81 46.13 -10.32
C ASP A 397 -12.57 47.34 -9.74
N GLU A 398 -13.77 47.62 -10.24
CA GLU A 398 -14.61 48.73 -9.76
C GLU A 398 -15.19 48.48 -8.36
N ASN A 399 -15.49 47.22 -8.04
CA ASN A 399 -16.13 46.79 -6.79
C ASN A 399 -15.19 46.01 -5.87
N ALA A 400 -13.88 46.22 -6.02
CA ALA A 400 -12.84 45.39 -5.40
C ALA A 400 -13.03 45.18 -3.89
N GLU A 401 -13.34 46.25 -3.14
CA GLU A 401 -13.52 46.14 -1.69
C GLU A 401 -14.70 45.24 -1.32
N GLN A 402 -15.83 45.36 -2.02
CA GLN A 402 -17.00 44.51 -1.79
C GLN A 402 -16.73 43.06 -2.17
N VAL A 403 -16.07 42.83 -3.32
CA VAL A 403 -15.72 41.49 -3.81
C VAL A 403 -14.78 40.78 -2.83
N ILE A 404 -13.72 41.46 -2.40
CA ILE A 404 -12.74 40.90 -1.45
C ILE A 404 -13.40 40.62 -0.10
N ARG A 405 -14.17 41.56 0.47
CA ARG A 405 -14.85 41.35 1.76
C ARG A 405 -15.89 40.22 1.70
N LYS A 406 -16.62 40.08 0.59
CA LYS A 406 -17.59 39.00 0.41
C LYS A 406 -16.89 37.64 0.33
N GLN A 407 -15.73 37.55 -0.30
CA GLN A 407 -14.94 36.31 -0.31
C GLN A 407 -14.40 35.94 1.08
N ILE A 408 -14.12 36.92 1.94
CA ILE A 408 -13.74 36.70 3.34
C ILE A 408 -14.93 36.20 4.17
N SER A 409 -16.15 36.70 3.95
CA SER A 409 -17.31 36.31 4.76
C SER A 409 -17.93 34.96 4.40
N THR A 410 -17.55 34.39 3.25
CA THR A 410 -18.14 33.15 2.71
C THR A 410 -17.22 31.93 2.88
N ASN A 411 -15.98 32.16 3.31
CA ASN A 411 -15.02 31.15 3.76
C ASN A 411 -14.90 31.22 5.29
#